data_AF-A0A356C1E3-F1
#
_entry.id   AF-A0A356C1E3-F1
#
_cell.length_a   1.000
_cell.length_b   1.000
_cell.length_c   1.000
_cell.angle_alpha   90.00
_cell.angle_beta   90.00
_cell.angle_gamma   90.00
#
_symmetry.space_group_name_H-M   'P 1'
#
loop_
_entity.id
_entity.type
_entity.pdbx_description
1 polymer ?
#
loop_
_entity_poly.entity_id
_entity_poly.type
_entity_poly.pdbx_seq_one_letter_code
_entity_poly.pdbx_strand_id
1 'polypeptide(L)'
;GLEELDKERNYKEISGLFELAPQTDMVIDDRTWHDLNMDIVFSRVDRTFTWPGIQRLYQLMRSPEIKNVGKIGERTAMISDLQTDSKLREDVQVILSKMDARVGSGLCTLLWGNPEVDPVHPLWLYRIMFVLALLSPLLLLVSVRYTIAMLFIFQVNMYLHFKVQKRIRSHFEGVRSLRQLMSISRKMAGIRSECLEKLLSK
;
A
#
# COMPACT_ATOMS: atom_id res chain seq x y z
N GLY A 1 -17.64 -2.67 -26.15
CA GLY A 1 -16.25 -2.71 -25.66
C GLY A 1 -16.09 -1.55 -24.72
N LEU A 2 -15.78 -1.81 -23.45
CA LEU A 2 -15.43 -0.73 -22.52
C LEU A 2 -14.12 -0.12 -23.00
N GLU A 3 -14.06 1.21 -23.13
CA GLU A 3 -12.81 1.94 -23.39
C GLU A 3 -11.70 1.40 -22.47
N GLU A 4 -10.52 1.17 -23.04
CA GLU A 4 -9.34 0.87 -22.23
C GLU A 4 -9.15 2.04 -21.27
N LEU A 5 -9.46 1.83 -19.99
CA LEU A 5 -9.09 2.75 -18.93
C LEU A 5 -7.57 2.91 -19.01
N ASP A 6 -7.12 4.05 -19.56
CA ASP A 6 -5.72 4.40 -19.63
C ASP A 6 -5.23 4.69 -18.20
N LYS A 7 -4.82 3.62 -17.54
CA LYS A 7 -4.32 3.61 -16.17
C LYS A 7 -2.82 3.77 -16.27
N GLU A 8 -2.30 4.88 -15.74
CA GLU A 8 -0.87 5.09 -15.58
C GLU A 8 -0.32 3.98 -14.66
N ARG A 9 0.57 3.14 -15.20
CA ARG A 9 1.08 1.95 -14.52
C ARG A 9 2.56 2.14 -14.21
N ASN A 10 2.87 2.37 -12.95
CA ASN A 10 4.24 2.35 -12.46
C ASN A 10 4.66 0.90 -12.15
N TYR A 11 5.25 0.20 -13.13
CA TYR A 11 5.67 -1.20 -12.99
C TYR A 11 6.67 -1.44 -11.85
N LYS A 12 7.45 -0.43 -11.46
CA LYS A 12 8.34 -0.49 -10.30
C LYS A 12 7.58 -0.62 -8.98
N GLU A 13 6.44 0.06 -8.85
CA GLU A 13 5.59 -0.05 -7.66
C GLU A 13 4.70 -1.30 -7.71
N ILE A 14 4.28 -1.71 -8.91
CA ILE A 14 3.44 -2.91 -9.11
C ILE A 14 4.22 -4.19 -8.76
N SER A 15 5.50 -4.26 -9.11
CA SER A 15 6.38 -5.39 -8.81
C SER A 15 6.74 -5.51 -7.32
N GLY A 16 6.51 -4.48 -6.50
CA GLY A 16 6.94 -4.46 -5.10
C GLY A 16 6.44 -5.64 -4.25
N LEU A 17 5.20 -6.12 -4.46
CA LEU A 17 4.72 -7.30 -3.74
C LEU A 17 5.43 -8.58 -4.21
N PHE A 18 5.69 -8.69 -5.51
CA PHE A 18 6.44 -9.81 -6.06
C PHE A 18 7.85 -9.82 -5.47
N GLU A 19 8.56 -8.70 -5.50
CA GLU A 19 9.93 -8.60 -4.97
C GLU A 19 10.04 -8.88 -3.46
N LEU A 20 9.09 -8.39 -2.66
CA LEU A 20 9.19 -8.44 -1.19
C LEU A 20 8.56 -9.68 -0.56
N ALA A 21 7.47 -10.20 -1.13
CA ALA A 21 6.77 -11.33 -0.53
C ALA A 21 7.43 -12.67 -0.91
N PRO A 22 7.24 -13.74 -0.10
CA PRO A 22 7.77 -15.05 -0.43
C PRO A 22 7.33 -15.51 -1.82
N GLN A 23 8.31 -15.90 -2.63
CA GLN A 23 8.11 -16.42 -3.98
C GLN A 23 7.72 -17.90 -3.94
N THR A 24 7.00 -18.36 -4.97
CA THR A 24 6.79 -19.80 -5.19
C THR A 24 7.97 -20.42 -5.92
N ASP A 25 8.02 -21.75 -5.98
CA ASP A 25 9.10 -22.48 -6.68
C ASP A 25 9.24 -22.13 -8.17
N MET A 26 8.17 -21.64 -8.79
CA MET A 26 8.09 -21.38 -10.23
C MET A 26 7.88 -19.88 -10.47
N VAL A 27 8.96 -19.21 -10.89
CA VAL A 27 8.99 -17.77 -11.16
C VAL A 27 9.43 -17.53 -12.61
N ILE A 28 8.70 -16.69 -13.32
CA ILE A 28 9.07 -16.17 -14.64
C ILE A 28 10.08 -15.05 -14.44
N ASP A 29 11.30 -15.26 -14.93
CA ASP A 29 12.38 -14.27 -14.87
C ASP A 29 12.11 -13.05 -15.77
N ASP A 30 12.88 -11.98 -15.57
CA ASP A 30 12.69 -10.71 -16.30
C ASP A 30 12.93 -10.85 -17.80
N ARG A 31 13.84 -11.75 -18.20
CA ARG A 31 14.11 -12.01 -19.62
C ARG A 31 12.91 -12.65 -20.29
N THR A 32 12.39 -13.73 -19.72
CA THR A 32 11.21 -14.42 -20.24
C THR A 32 9.98 -13.51 -20.20
N TRP A 33 9.83 -12.72 -19.15
CA TRP A 33 8.74 -11.73 -19.05
C TRP A 33 8.79 -10.70 -20.20
N HIS A 34 9.99 -10.20 -20.50
CA HIS A 34 10.21 -9.26 -21.59
C HIS A 34 10.01 -9.91 -22.96
N ASP A 35 10.59 -11.09 -23.20
CA ASP A 35 10.49 -11.83 -24.47
C ASP A 35 9.02 -12.15 -24.82
N LEU A 36 8.20 -12.42 -23.81
CA LEU A 36 6.75 -12.67 -23.96
C LEU A 36 5.90 -11.37 -24.03
N ASN A 37 6.53 -10.19 -23.99
CA ASN A 37 5.85 -8.89 -23.96
C ASN A 37 4.77 -8.81 -22.86
N MET A 38 5.07 -9.35 -21.68
CA MET A 38 4.07 -9.54 -20.62
C MET A 38 3.53 -8.23 -20.02
N ASP A 39 4.23 -7.10 -20.18
CA ASP A 39 3.68 -5.78 -19.79
C ASP A 39 2.43 -5.41 -20.62
N ILE A 40 2.41 -5.78 -21.91
CA ILE A 40 1.24 -5.55 -22.79
C ILE A 40 0.11 -6.51 -22.41
N VAL A 41 0.44 -7.77 -22.10
CA VAL A 41 -0.56 -8.75 -21.65
C VAL A 41 -1.16 -8.31 -20.31
N PHE A 42 -0.31 -7.91 -19.38
CA PHE A 42 -0.70 -7.42 -18.06
C PHE A 42 -1.62 -6.20 -18.15
N SER A 43 -1.29 -5.22 -19.00
CA SER A 43 -2.12 -4.01 -19.14
C SER A 43 -3.54 -4.31 -19.66
N ARG A 44 -3.69 -5.34 -20.50
CA ARG A 44 -4.99 -5.78 -21.02
C ARG A 44 -5.80 -6.59 -20.00
N VAL A 45 -5.12 -7.40 -19.19
CA VAL A 45 -5.73 -8.27 -18.17
C VAL A 45 -6.08 -7.49 -16.89
N ASP A 46 -5.29 -6.49 -16.50
CA ASP A 46 -5.54 -5.72 -15.28
C ASP A 46 -6.85 -4.94 -15.35
N ARG A 47 -7.85 -5.43 -14.62
CA ARG A 47 -9.12 -4.75 -14.33
C ARG A 47 -9.32 -4.55 -12.82
N THR A 48 -8.23 -4.53 -12.06
CA THR A 48 -8.28 -4.40 -10.60
C THR A 48 -8.60 -2.97 -10.17
N PHE A 49 -9.45 -2.84 -9.15
CA PHE A 49 -9.85 -1.55 -8.56
C PHE A 49 -8.86 -1.05 -7.49
N THR A 50 -8.03 -1.94 -6.95
CA THR A 50 -7.19 -1.65 -5.79
C THR A 50 -5.72 -1.89 -6.09
N TRP A 51 -4.85 -1.12 -5.44
CA TRP A 51 -3.40 -1.30 -5.53
C TRP A 51 -2.90 -2.67 -5.02
N PRO A 52 -3.40 -3.20 -3.88
CA PRO A 52 -3.05 -4.56 -3.50
C PRO A 52 -3.53 -5.59 -4.52
N GLY A 53 -4.66 -5.32 -5.19
CA GLY A 53 -5.17 -6.14 -6.29
C GLY A 53 -4.23 -6.16 -7.49
N ILE A 54 -3.74 -5.00 -7.96
CA ILE A 54 -2.82 -4.93 -9.12
C ILE A 54 -1.49 -5.63 -8.79
N GLN A 55 -0.94 -5.41 -7.60
CA GLN A 55 0.30 -6.04 -7.15
C GLN A 55 0.14 -7.56 -7.02
N ARG A 56 -1.00 -8.02 -6.49
CA ARG A 56 -1.30 -9.45 -6.39
C ARG A 56 -1.49 -10.08 -7.77
N LEU A 57 -2.19 -9.42 -8.70
CA LEU A 57 -2.35 -9.90 -10.07
C LEU A 57 -0.98 -10.02 -10.76
N TYR A 58 -0.11 -9.03 -10.61
CA TYR A 58 1.24 -9.05 -11.16
C TYR A 58 2.04 -10.25 -10.62
N GLN A 59 2.02 -10.44 -9.31
CA GLN A 59 2.66 -11.58 -8.66
C GLN A 59 2.09 -12.93 -9.16
N LEU A 60 0.77 -13.03 -9.37
CA LEU A 60 0.14 -14.25 -9.90
C LEU A 60 0.57 -14.56 -11.33
N MET A 61 0.79 -13.53 -12.16
CA MET A 61 1.28 -13.70 -13.53
C MET A 61 2.77 -14.01 -13.59
N ARG A 62 3.57 -13.44 -12.68
CA ARG A 62 4.99 -13.77 -12.53
C ARG A 62 5.25 -15.16 -11.97
N SER A 63 4.33 -15.67 -11.16
CA SER A 63 4.50 -16.93 -10.45
C SER A 63 3.28 -17.83 -10.65
N PRO A 64 3.08 -18.36 -11.88
CA PRO A 64 1.89 -19.13 -12.22
C PRO A 64 1.81 -20.43 -11.41
N GLU A 65 0.59 -20.77 -10.99
CA GLU A 65 0.32 -22.03 -10.29
C GLU A 65 0.21 -23.16 -11.32
N ILE A 66 1.13 -24.13 -11.28
CA ILE A 66 1.17 -25.26 -12.24
C ILE A 66 0.98 -26.60 -11.53
N LYS A 67 1.49 -26.74 -10.30
CA LYS A 67 1.51 -28.01 -9.57
C LYS A 67 0.20 -28.28 -8.83
N ASN A 68 -0.43 -27.25 -8.25
CA ASN A 68 -1.63 -27.42 -7.45
C ASN A 68 -2.93 -27.25 -8.27
N VAL A 69 -3.38 -28.35 -8.88
CA VAL A 69 -4.61 -28.39 -9.68
C VAL A 69 -5.85 -28.00 -8.86
N GLY A 70 -5.90 -28.36 -7.58
CA GLY A 70 -7.00 -27.99 -6.68
C GLY A 70 -7.15 -26.47 -6.54
N LYS A 71 -6.04 -25.76 -6.36
CA LYS A 71 -6.02 -24.29 -6.25
C LYS A 71 -6.40 -23.60 -7.56
N ILE A 72 -6.07 -24.19 -8.71
CA ILE A 72 -6.53 -23.71 -10.01
C ILE A 72 -8.06 -23.89 -10.11
N GLY A 73 -8.56 -25.08 -9.73
CA GLY A 73 -10.00 -25.37 -9.69
C GLY A 73 -10.80 -24.41 -8.81
N GLU A 74 -10.29 -24.09 -7.61
CA GLU A 74 -10.91 -23.11 -6.71
C GLU A 74 -11.00 -21.71 -7.32
N ARG A 75 -9.95 -21.27 -8.03
CA ARG A 75 -9.97 -19.99 -8.74
C ARG A 75 -10.96 -20.00 -9.90
N THR A 76 -10.99 -21.07 -10.69
CA THR A 76 -11.93 -21.22 -11.81
C THR A 76 -13.37 -21.19 -11.33
N ALA A 77 -13.68 -21.89 -10.24
CA ALA A 77 -15.02 -21.85 -9.64
C ALA A 77 -15.40 -20.43 -9.20
N MET A 78 -14.51 -19.73 -8.48
CA MET A 78 -14.75 -18.34 -8.06
C MET A 78 -14.97 -17.39 -9.26
N ILE A 79 -14.18 -17.55 -10.33
CA ILE A 79 -14.35 -16.76 -11.55
C ILE A 79 -15.73 -17.04 -12.18
N SER A 80 -16.13 -18.31 -12.26
CA SER A 80 -17.44 -18.71 -12.78
C SER A 80 -18.57 -18.10 -11.96
N ASP A 81 -18.49 -18.16 -10.63
CA ASP A 81 -19.51 -17.61 -9.74
C ASP A 81 -19.68 -16.09 -9.94
N LEU A 82 -18.57 -15.34 -10.05
CA LEU A 82 -18.60 -13.91 -10.33
C LEU A 82 -19.04 -13.56 -11.76
N GLN A 83 -18.89 -14.47 -12.72
CA GLN A 83 -19.39 -14.29 -14.08
C GLN A 83 -20.91 -14.49 -14.14
N THR A 84 -21.41 -15.53 -13.47
CA THR A 84 -22.84 -15.89 -13.46
C THR A 84 -23.68 -14.96 -12.59
N ASP A 85 -23.18 -14.56 -11.41
CA ASP A 85 -23.89 -13.65 -10.50
C ASP A 85 -23.43 -12.20 -10.69
N SER A 86 -24.15 -11.45 -11.53
CA SER A 86 -23.84 -10.05 -11.80
C SER A 86 -24.00 -9.15 -10.57
N LYS A 87 -24.97 -9.46 -9.69
CA LYS A 87 -25.24 -8.66 -8.49
C LYS A 87 -24.10 -8.80 -7.49
N LEU A 88 -23.67 -10.04 -7.23
CA LEU A 88 -22.51 -10.31 -6.40
C LEU A 88 -21.26 -9.60 -6.93
N ARG A 89 -21.02 -9.69 -8.24
CA ARG A 89 -19.89 -9.01 -8.88
C ARG A 89 -19.95 -7.50 -8.69
N GLU A 90 -21.10 -6.87 -8.95
CA GLU A 90 -21.28 -5.42 -8.79
C GLU A 90 -21.09 -4.98 -7.33
N ASP A 91 -21.65 -5.72 -6.37
CA ASP A 91 -21.50 -5.44 -4.94
C ASP A 91 -20.01 -5.47 -4.53
N VAL A 92 -19.27 -6.48 -4.98
CA VAL A 92 -17.82 -6.58 -4.74
C VAL A 92 -17.08 -5.42 -5.38
N GLN A 93 -17.38 -5.08 -6.64
CA GLN A 93 -16.73 -3.97 -7.35
C GLN A 93 -16.99 -2.62 -6.67
N VAL A 94 -18.21 -2.37 -6.19
CA VAL A 94 -18.59 -1.16 -5.45
C VAL A 94 -17.88 -1.06 -4.10
N ILE A 95 -17.63 -2.18 -3.43
CA ILE A 95 -16.86 -2.18 -2.18
C ILE A 95 -15.38 -1.91 -2.45
N LEU A 96 -14.80 -2.56 -3.46
CA LEU A 96 -13.39 -2.41 -3.82
C LEU A 96 -13.06 -1.02 -4.39
N SER A 97 -13.95 -0.41 -5.15
CA SER A 97 -13.77 0.93 -5.74
C SER A 97 -13.66 2.05 -4.69
N LYS A 98 -14.05 1.78 -3.44
CA LYS A 98 -13.89 2.71 -2.31
C LYS A 98 -12.44 2.79 -1.79
N MET A 99 -11.54 1.91 -2.24
CA MET A 99 -10.12 2.02 -1.91
C MET A 99 -9.49 3.17 -2.69
N ASP A 100 -8.71 4.01 -2.03
CA ASP A 100 -8.00 5.09 -2.72
C ASP A 100 -6.86 4.50 -3.56
N ALA A 101 -6.98 4.65 -4.89
CA ALA A 101 -6.00 4.19 -5.85
C ALA A 101 -4.67 4.95 -5.80
N ARG A 102 -4.48 5.93 -4.91
CA ARG A 102 -3.20 6.64 -4.75
C ARG A 102 -2.36 6.16 -3.58
N VAL A 103 -2.89 5.30 -2.72
CA VAL A 103 -2.31 5.06 -1.37
C VAL A 103 -1.74 3.65 -1.19
N GLY A 104 -1.73 2.79 -2.22
CA GLY A 104 -1.50 1.36 -1.97
C GLY A 104 -0.12 0.78 -2.23
N SER A 105 0.81 1.46 -2.92
CA SER A 105 2.13 0.90 -3.20
C SER A 105 2.98 0.70 -1.94
N GLY A 106 2.81 1.57 -0.93
CA GLY A 106 3.48 1.44 0.37
C GLY A 106 2.99 0.25 1.22
N LEU A 107 1.90 -0.43 0.87
CA LEU A 107 1.36 -1.54 1.67
C LEU A 107 2.30 -2.74 1.68
N CYS A 108 2.80 -3.16 0.51
CA CYS A 108 3.70 -4.32 0.44
C CYS A 108 5.01 -4.05 1.20
N THR A 109 5.54 -2.83 1.08
CA THR A 109 6.73 -2.39 1.83
C THR A 109 6.48 -2.39 3.34
N LEU A 110 5.30 -1.97 3.80
CA LEU A 110 4.96 -2.03 5.22
C LEU A 110 4.88 -3.46 5.75
N LEU A 111 4.27 -4.38 4.99
CA LEU A 111 3.99 -5.75 5.45
C LEU A 111 5.18 -6.70 5.29
N TRP A 112 5.97 -6.56 4.24
CA TRP A 112 7.06 -7.48 3.91
C TRP A 112 8.44 -6.82 3.82
N GLY A 113 8.50 -5.50 3.68
CA GLY A 113 9.76 -4.77 3.47
C GLY A 113 10.58 -4.46 4.72
N ASN A 114 10.12 -4.84 5.92
CA ASN A 114 10.74 -4.52 7.21
C ASN A 114 11.31 -3.08 7.23
N PRO A 115 10.46 -2.05 7.08
CA PRO A 115 10.95 -0.68 6.95
C PRO A 115 11.65 -0.25 8.25
N GLU A 116 12.98 -0.20 8.23
CA GLU A 116 13.77 0.34 9.32
C GLU A 116 13.58 1.86 9.36
N VAL A 117 12.89 2.34 10.41
CA VAL A 117 12.72 3.76 10.65
C VAL A 117 13.92 4.24 11.46
N ASP A 118 15.04 4.42 10.77
CA ASP A 118 16.21 5.00 11.41
C ASP A 118 15.98 6.49 11.72
N PRO A 119 16.23 6.92 12.97
CA PRO A 119 16.10 8.32 13.31
C PRO A 119 17.19 9.12 12.57
N VAL A 120 16.78 10.12 11.78
CA VAL A 120 17.70 10.97 10.97
C VAL A 120 18.81 11.61 11.80
N HIS A 121 18.51 11.84 13.07
CA HIS A 121 19.38 12.44 14.07
C HIS A 121 19.24 11.66 15.37
N PRO A 122 20.25 11.68 16.25
CA PRO A 122 20.19 10.94 17.50
C PRO A 122 19.03 11.43 18.38
N LEU A 123 18.37 10.51 19.08
CA LEU A 123 17.12 10.77 19.81
C LEU A 123 17.25 11.87 20.88
N TRP A 124 18.45 12.07 21.43
CA TRP A 124 18.71 13.14 22.41
C TRP A 124 18.53 14.54 21.80
N LEU A 125 18.81 14.74 20.51
CA LEU A 125 18.66 16.03 19.84
C LEU A 125 17.18 16.45 19.82
N TYR A 126 16.27 15.52 19.52
CA TYR A 126 14.83 15.78 19.54
C TYR A 126 14.34 16.12 20.94
N ARG A 127 14.85 15.42 21.97
CA ARG A 127 14.51 15.71 23.38
C ARG A 127 14.97 17.12 23.80
N ILE A 128 16.19 17.50 23.44
CA ILE A 128 16.71 18.85 23.73
C ILE A 128 15.89 19.91 23.00
N MET A 129 15.63 19.73 21.70
CA MET A 129 14.83 20.69 20.93
C MET A 129 13.40 20.82 21.45
N PHE A 130 12.78 19.72 21.88
CA PHE A 130 11.47 19.75 22.53
C PHE A 130 11.49 20.56 23.83
N VAL A 131 12.41 20.25 24.75
CA VAL A 131 12.55 20.96 26.03
C VAL A 131 12.88 22.44 25.80
N LEU A 132 13.78 22.73 24.87
CA LEU A 132 14.19 24.10 24.55
C LEU A 132 13.03 24.91 23.96
N ALA A 133 12.26 24.32 23.03
CA ALA A 133 11.08 24.97 22.46
C ALA A 133 9.99 25.18 23.52
N LEU A 134 9.76 24.20 24.39
CA LEU A 134 8.77 24.27 25.48
C LEU A 134 9.11 25.35 26.52
N LEU A 135 10.39 25.48 26.87
CA LEU A 135 10.86 26.47 27.85
C LEU A 135 11.12 27.85 27.24
N SER A 136 11.24 27.95 25.91
CA SER A 136 11.54 29.21 25.22
C SER A 136 10.59 30.39 25.55
N PRO A 137 9.27 30.21 25.78
CA PRO A 137 8.38 31.32 26.15
C PRO A 137 8.70 31.90 27.55
N LEU A 138 9.33 31.12 28.44
CA LEU A 138 9.70 31.58 29.78
C LEU A 138 10.75 32.69 29.73
N LEU A 139 11.58 32.77 28.69
CA LEU A 139 12.55 33.84 28.51
C LEU A 139 11.90 35.22 28.34
N LEU A 140 10.65 35.28 27.87
CA LEU A 140 9.91 36.54 27.75
C LEU A 140 9.55 37.13 29.11
N LEU A 141 9.41 36.30 30.15
CA LEU A 141 9.19 36.79 31.52
C LEU A 141 10.42 37.50 32.09
N VAL A 142 11.62 37.17 31.60
CA VAL A 142 12.87 37.80 32.04
C VAL A 142 13.09 39.12 31.29
N SER A 143 12.99 39.12 29.96
CA SER A 143 13.02 40.36 29.18
C SER A 143 12.51 40.18 27.74
N VAL A 144 11.90 41.23 27.19
CA VAL A 144 11.41 41.28 25.79
C VAL A 144 12.55 41.16 24.75
N ARG A 145 13.79 41.48 25.13
CA ARG A 145 14.96 41.38 24.24
C ARG A 145 15.23 39.96 23.73
N TYR A 146 14.77 38.93 24.44
CA TYR A 146 14.94 37.53 24.05
C TYR A 146 13.94 37.04 23.00
N THR A 147 13.03 37.89 22.51
CA THR A 147 12.03 37.53 21.48
C THR A 147 12.68 36.99 20.21
N ILE A 148 13.78 37.60 19.75
CA ILE A 148 14.52 37.15 18.55
C ILE A 148 15.11 35.74 18.76
N ALA A 149 15.67 35.47 19.95
CA ALA A 149 16.24 34.16 20.27
C ALA A 149 15.16 33.07 20.33
N MET A 150 13.98 33.38 20.91
CA MET A 150 12.83 32.48 20.91
C MET A 150 12.39 32.14 19.47
N LEU A 151 12.22 33.14 18.61
CA LEU A 151 11.85 32.92 17.21
C LEU A 151 12.86 32.04 16.48
N PHE A 152 14.16 32.23 16.73
CA PHE A 152 15.20 31.40 16.14
C PHE A 152 15.12 29.93 16.62
N ILE A 153 14.91 29.69 17.91
CA ILE A 153 14.71 28.34 18.46
C ILE A 153 13.51 27.65 17.81
N PHE A 154 12.38 28.36 17.67
CA PHE A 154 11.19 27.83 16.99
C PHE A 154 11.47 27.51 15.52
N GLN A 155 12.20 28.39 14.82
CA GLN A 155 12.55 28.18 13.42
C GLN A 155 13.40 26.90 13.23
N VAL A 156 14.41 26.70 14.08
CA VAL A 156 15.26 25.49 14.04
C VAL A 156 14.46 24.25 14.39
N ASN A 157 13.64 24.30 15.44
CA ASN A 157 12.78 23.19 15.85
C ASN A 157 11.79 22.80 14.73
N MET A 158 11.19 23.79 14.09
CA MET A 158 10.26 23.62 12.97
C MET A 158 10.96 22.99 11.76
N TYR A 159 12.16 23.45 11.41
CA TYR A 159 12.96 22.85 10.34
C TYR A 159 13.26 21.37 10.62
N LEU A 160 13.71 21.05 11.83
CA LEU A 160 13.99 19.68 12.26
C LEU A 160 12.73 18.81 12.19
N HIS A 161 11.61 19.30 12.71
CA HIS A 161 10.32 18.62 12.67
C HIS A 161 9.89 18.31 11.23
N PHE A 162 9.89 19.31 10.33
CA PHE A 162 9.46 19.09 8.95
C PHE A 162 10.36 18.11 8.19
N LYS A 163 11.68 18.13 8.45
CA LYS A 163 12.62 17.18 7.82
C LYS A 163 12.32 15.74 8.23
N VAL A 164 12.04 15.52 9.52
CA VAL A 164 11.64 14.20 10.05
C VAL A 164 10.27 13.80 9.55
N GLN A 165 9.28 14.69 9.64
CA GLN A 165 7.92 14.45 9.18
C GLN A 165 7.89 14.02 7.71
N LYS A 166 8.68 14.66 6.84
CA LYS A 166 8.77 14.29 5.42
C LYS A 166 9.29 12.86 5.22
N ARG A 167 10.24 12.40 6.05
CA ARG A 167 10.74 11.02 6.01
C ARG A 167 9.75 10.01 6.57
N ILE A 168 9.04 10.35 7.66
CA ILE A 168 8.04 9.43 8.24
C ILE A 168 6.80 9.34 7.33
N ARG A 169 6.47 10.38 6.57
CA ARG A 169 5.28 10.44 5.71
C ARG A 169 5.19 9.29 4.70
N SER A 170 6.31 8.78 4.19
CA SER A 170 6.31 7.61 3.28
C SER A 170 5.80 6.34 3.97
N HIS A 171 6.06 6.17 5.27
CA HIS A 171 5.55 5.03 6.05
C HIS A 171 4.06 5.17 6.39
N PHE A 172 3.56 6.40 6.49
CA PHE A 172 2.13 6.66 6.74
C PHE A 172 1.22 6.20 5.59
N GLU A 173 1.73 6.17 4.36
CA GLU A 173 0.96 5.72 3.20
C GLU A 173 0.59 4.25 3.34
N GLY A 174 1.55 3.37 3.65
CA GLY A 174 1.31 1.94 3.90
C GLY A 174 0.33 1.69 5.06
N VAL A 175 0.43 2.46 6.15
CA VAL A 175 -0.49 2.34 7.30
C VAL A 175 -1.91 2.76 6.90
N ARG A 176 -2.03 3.79 6.07
CA ARG A 176 -3.33 4.24 5.54
C ARG A 176 -3.93 3.21 4.60
N SER A 177 -3.15 2.60 3.70
CA SER A 177 -3.66 1.51 2.84
C SER A 177 -4.04 0.28 3.64
N LEU A 178 -3.30 -0.06 4.70
CA LEU A 178 -3.65 -1.17 5.59
C LEU A 178 -5.01 -0.93 6.26
N ARG A 179 -5.24 0.28 6.78
CA ARG A 179 -6.54 0.66 7.36
C ARG A 179 -7.67 0.56 6.34
N GLN A 180 -7.46 1.02 5.11
CA GLN A 180 -8.44 0.92 4.04
C GLN A 180 -8.73 -0.54 3.69
N LEU A 181 -7.69 -1.36 3.54
CA LEU A 181 -7.83 -2.79 3.27
C LEU A 181 -8.64 -3.50 4.37
N MET A 182 -8.36 -3.20 5.64
CA MET A 182 -9.16 -3.72 6.77
C MET A 182 -10.62 -3.24 6.74
N SER A 183 -10.87 -2.00 6.37
CA SER A 183 -12.24 -1.50 6.26
C SER A 183 -13.00 -2.17 5.12
N ILE A 184 -12.33 -2.44 4.00
CA ILE A 184 -12.90 -3.08 2.83
C ILE A 184 -13.14 -4.55 3.10
N SER A 185 -12.20 -5.25 3.73
CA SER A 185 -12.36 -6.66 4.10
C SER A 185 -13.56 -6.87 5.02
N ARG A 186 -13.77 -5.99 6.01
CA ARG A 186 -14.99 -6.03 6.86
C ARG A 186 -16.28 -5.84 6.07
N LYS A 187 -16.29 -4.95 5.07
CA LYS A 187 -17.47 -4.75 4.21
C LYS A 187 -17.71 -5.96 3.30
N MET A 188 -16.65 -6.53 2.74
CA MET A 188 -16.74 -7.75 1.92
C MET A 188 -17.25 -8.93 2.74
N ALA A 189 -16.80 -9.09 3.99
CA ALA A 189 -17.29 -10.12 4.90
C ALA A 189 -18.78 -9.98 5.26
N GLY A 190 -19.38 -8.80 5.03
CA GLY A 190 -20.82 -8.58 5.19
C GLY A 190 -21.66 -9.04 4.00
N ILE A 191 -21.05 -9.36 2.85
CA ILE A 191 -21.76 -9.92 1.70
C ILE A 191 -22.06 -11.39 2.01
N ARG A 192 -23.37 -11.71 2.09
CA ARG A 192 -23.83 -13.09 2.19
C ARG A 192 -23.83 -13.71 0.79
N SER A 193 -22.85 -14.56 0.53
CA SER A 193 -22.76 -15.35 -0.70
C SER A 193 -22.12 -16.70 -0.35
N GLU A 194 -22.73 -17.79 -0.82
CA GLU A 194 -22.23 -19.15 -0.59
C GLU A 194 -20.78 -19.32 -1.10
N CYS A 195 -20.43 -18.65 -2.21
CA CYS A 195 -19.08 -18.63 -2.77
C CYS A 195 -18.07 -17.96 -1.82
N LEU A 196 -18.39 -16.77 -1.32
CA LEU A 196 -17.51 -16.02 -0.41
C LEU A 196 -17.41 -16.68 0.97
N GLU A 197 -18.49 -17.30 1.47
CA GLU A 197 -18.48 -18.03 2.74
C GLU A 197 -17.58 -19.27 2.69
N LYS A 198 -17.55 -20.00 1.58
CA LYS A 198 -16.61 -21.13 1.38
C LYS A 198 -15.15 -20.70 1.39
N LEU A 199 -14.85 -19.46 0.98
CA LEU A 199 -13.50 -18.89 0.99
C LEU A 199 -13.08 -18.36 2.37
N LEU A 200 -14.02 -17.74 3.11
CA LEU A 200 -13.76 -17.15 4.43
C LEU A 200 -13.73 -18.18 5.56
N SER A 201 -14.23 -19.39 5.33
CA SER A 201 -14.26 -20.50 6.29
C SER A 201 -13.01 -21.40 6.27
N LYS A 202 -12.06 -21.12 5.36
CA LYS A 202 -10.72 -21.74 5.33
C LYS A 202 -9.71 -20.86 6.04
#